data_AF-A0A6P0TPA0-F1
#
_entry.id   AF-A0A6P0TPA0-F1
#
_cell.length_a   1.000
_cell.length_b   1.000
_cell.length_c   1.000
_cell.angle_alpha   90.00
_cell.angle_beta   90.00
_cell.angle_gamma   90.00
#
_symmetry.space_group_name_H-M   'P 1'
#
loop_
_entity.id
_entity.type
_entity.pdbx_description
1 polymer ?
#
loop_
_entity_poly.entity_id
_entity_poly.type
_entity_poly.pdbx_seq_one_letter_code
_entity_poly.pdbx_strand_id
1 'polypeptide(L)'
;KYRIGKLPEAKLLIDNYQDILYQAKFRELTITTAHALRAGNLPIFHRDPFDRMLMAQAELENIPIITYDNAFHTGLIQVIPSPR
;
A
#
# COMPACT_ATOMS: atom_id res chain seq x y z
N LYS A 1 -0.18 12.12 6.56
CA LYS A 1 0.67 13.25 6.09
C LYS A 1 -0.04 14.60 6.19
N TYR A 2 -1.35 14.68 5.90
CA TYR A 2 -2.16 15.89 6.06
C TYR A 2 -2.10 16.51 7.48
N ARG A 3 -2.42 15.73 8.52
CA ARG A 3 -2.39 16.19 9.94
C ARG A 3 -1.07 16.82 10.39
N ILE A 4 0.06 16.39 9.81
CA ILE A 4 1.40 16.89 10.15
C ILE A 4 1.91 17.95 9.15
N GLY A 5 1.03 18.50 8.30
CA GLY A 5 1.33 19.57 7.36
C GLY A 5 2.19 19.18 6.14
N LYS A 6 2.58 17.91 6.00
CA LYS A 6 3.49 17.47 4.92
C LYS A 6 2.82 17.25 3.55
N LEU A 7 1.49 17.27 3.49
CA LEU A 7 0.71 17.10 2.26
C LEU A 7 -0.62 17.85 2.39
N PRO A 8 -0.61 19.19 2.34
CA PRO A 8 -1.82 20.01 2.49
C PRO A 8 -2.85 19.78 1.37
N GLU A 9 -2.40 19.42 0.17
CA GLU A 9 -3.23 19.15 -1.01
C GLU A 9 -4.17 17.94 -0.79
N ALA A 10 -3.82 17.05 0.15
CA ALA A 10 -4.68 15.93 0.52
C ALA A 10 -6.00 16.36 1.18
N LYS A 11 -6.19 17.65 1.52
CA LYS A 11 -7.47 18.14 2.05
C LYS A 11 -8.63 17.80 1.11
N LEU A 12 -8.46 18.05 -0.19
CA LEU A 12 -9.49 17.79 -1.19
C LEU A 12 -9.83 16.28 -1.25
N LEU A 13 -8.81 15.43 -1.16
CA LEU A 13 -8.96 13.97 -1.10
C LEU A 13 -9.76 13.52 0.12
N ILE A 14 -9.47 14.09 1.29
CA ILE A 14 -10.16 13.72 2.53
C ILE A 14 -11.62 14.16 2.49
N ASP A 15 -11.87 15.38 2.03
CA ASP A 15 -13.20 15.98 2.02
C ASP A 15 -14.13 15.34 0.94
N ASN A 16 -13.55 14.74 -0.12
CA ASN A 16 -14.29 14.20 -1.28
C ASN A 16 -13.87 12.77 -1.64
N TYR A 17 -13.48 11.97 -0.65
CA TYR A 17 -12.80 10.69 -0.84
C TYR A 17 -13.55 9.74 -1.81
N GLN A 18 -14.84 9.53 -1.58
CA GLN A 18 -15.66 8.60 -2.36
C GLN A 18 -15.78 9.01 -3.84
N ASP A 19 -16.01 10.31 -4.11
CA ASP A 19 -16.13 10.83 -5.47
C ASP A 19 -14.81 10.72 -6.23
N ILE A 20 -13.68 10.99 -5.57
CA ILE A 20 -12.35 10.88 -6.18
C ILE A 20 -12.03 9.43 -6.53
N LEU A 21 -12.33 8.48 -5.64
CA LEU A 21 -12.16 7.06 -5.92
C LEU A 21 -13.00 6.63 -7.12
N TYR A 22 -14.27 7.05 -7.17
CA TYR A 22 -15.18 6.76 -8.27
C TYR A 22 -14.67 7.33 -9.61
N GLN A 23 -14.29 8.60 -9.65
CA GLN A 23 -13.78 9.27 -10.85
C GLN A 23 -12.45 8.66 -11.32
N ALA A 24 -11.56 8.30 -10.39
CA ALA A 24 -10.29 7.64 -10.68
C ALA A 24 -10.45 6.15 -11.04
N LYS A 25 -11.66 5.59 -10.94
CA LYS A 25 -11.96 4.16 -11.12
C LYS A 25 -11.15 3.26 -10.19
N PHE A 26 -10.84 3.76 -9.00
CA PHE A 26 -10.21 2.98 -7.95
C PHE A 26 -11.24 2.19 -7.17
N ARG A 27 -10.81 1.03 -6.67
CA ARG A 27 -11.59 0.18 -5.77
C ARG A 27 -10.84 0.06 -4.47
N GLU A 28 -11.56 0.17 -3.36
CA GLU A 28 -11.00 -0.07 -2.04
C GLU A 28 -10.67 -1.56 -1.88
N LEU A 29 -9.49 -1.84 -1.35
CA LEU A 29 -9.09 -3.19 -0.96
C LEU A 29 -9.16 -3.30 0.57
N THR A 30 -10.13 -4.09 1.05
CA THR A 30 -10.33 -4.29 2.49
C THR A 30 -9.18 -5.09 3.09
N ILE A 31 -8.73 -4.68 4.28
CA ILE A 31 -7.78 -5.49 5.07
C ILE A 31 -8.54 -6.65 5.71
N THR A 32 -8.05 -7.87 5.51
CA THR A 32 -8.64 -9.09 6.04
C THR A 32 -7.74 -9.67 7.13
N THR A 33 -8.26 -10.62 7.92
CA THR A 33 -7.44 -11.37 8.87
C THR A 33 -6.30 -12.13 8.17
N ALA A 34 -6.49 -12.60 6.94
CA ALA A 34 -5.45 -13.25 6.15
C ALA A 34 -4.30 -12.28 5.85
N HIS A 35 -4.61 -11.03 5.47
CA HIS A 35 -3.61 -9.97 5.27
C HIS A 35 -2.82 -9.72 6.56
N ALA A 36 -3.50 -9.61 7.70
CA ALA A 36 -2.85 -9.38 9.00
C ALA A 36 -1.93 -10.54 9.43
N LEU A 37 -2.39 -11.79 9.31
CA LEU A 37 -1.59 -12.97 9.63
C LEU A 37 -0.38 -13.10 8.72
N ARG A 38 -0.53 -12.81 7.42
CA ARG A 38 0.58 -12.83 6.48
C ARG A 38 1.58 -11.72 6.77
N ALA A 39 1.14 -10.50 7.03
CA ALA A 39 2.00 -9.37 7.40
C ALA A 39 2.87 -9.69 8.63
N GLY A 40 2.30 -10.34 9.65
CA GLY A 40 3.04 -10.78 10.84
C GLY A 40 4.11 -11.82 10.54
N ASN A 41 3.91 -12.68 9.54
CA ASN A 41 4.79 -13.81 9.21
C ASN A 41 5.62 -13.61 7.93
N LEU A 42 5.60 -12.43 7.30
CA LEU A 42 6.40 -12.15 6.11
C LEU A 42 7.90 -12.41 6.38
N PRO A 43 8.58 -13.24 5.57
CA PRO A 43 9.97 -13.64 5.77
C PRO A 43 10.95 -12.57 5.24
N ILE A 44 10.78 -11.32 5.68
CA ILE A 44 11.58 -10.17 5.26
C ILE A 44 12.08 -9.39 6.48
N PHE A 45 13.22 -8.71 6.32
CA PHE A 45 13.83 -7.92 7.39
C PHE A 45 13.05 -6.62 7.70
N HIS A 46 12.32 -6.09 6.71
CA HIS A 46 11.58 -4.83 6.86
C HIS A 46 10.59 -4.87 8.03
N ARG A 47 10.60 -3.84 8.87
CA ARG A 47 9.91 -3.83 10.16
C ARG A 47 8.68 -2.94 10.21
N ASP A 48 8.48 -2.05 9.24
CA ASP A 48 7.34 -1.14 9.28
C ASP A 48 6.02 -1.93 9.15
N PRO A 49 5.11 -1.86 10.14
CA PRO A 49 3.91 -2.69 10.14
C PRO A 49 2.93 -2.32 9.02
N PHE A 50 2.92 -1.07 8.58
CA PHE A 50 2.06 -0.64 7.48
C PHE A 50 2.60 -1.15 6.14
N ASP A 51 3.91 -1.03 5.91
CA ASP A 51 4.52 -1.56 4.70
C ASP A 51 4.40 -3.08 4.62
N ARG A 52 4.55 -3.80 5.75
CA ARG A 52 4.31 -5.24 5.82
C ARG A 52 2.86 -5.60 5.48
N MET A 53 1.88 -4.79 5.89
CA MET A 53 0.49 -4.97 5.50
C MET A 53 0.31 -4.81 3.99
N LEU A 54 0.89 -3.77 3.39
CA LEU A 54 0.83 -3.55 1.94
C LEU A 54 1.48 -4.69 1.16
N MET A 55 2.65 -5.18 1.60
CA MET A 55 3.30 -6.33 0.97
C MET A 55 2.46 -7.61 1.08
N ALA A 56 1.82 -7.84 2.24
CA ALA A 56 0.96 -8.99 2.44
C ALA A 56 -0.30 -8.97 1.56
N GLN A 57 -0.91 -7.79 1.37
CA GLN A 57 -2.02 -7.60 0.43
C GLN A 57 -1.56 -7.84 -1.02
N ALA A 58 -0.43 -7.26 -1.41
CA ALA A 58 0.14 -7.44 -2.75
C ALA A 58 0.42 -8.92 -3.06
N GLU A 59 0.98 -9.65 -2.10
CA GLU A 59 1.29 -11.07 -2.24
C GLU A 59 0.02 -11.93 -2.31
N LEU A 60 -0.93 -11.76 -1.39
CA LEU A 60 -2.11 -12.62 -1.30
C LEU A 60 -3.13 -12.35 -2.42
N GLU A 61 -3.28 -11.10 -2.84
CA GLU A 61 -4.20 -10.70 -3.91
C GLU A 61 -3.54 -10.78 -5.31
N ASN A 62 -2.25 -11.12 -5.38
CA ASN A 62 -1.46 -11.17 -6.61
C ASN A 62 -1.56 -9.86 -7.42
N ILE A 63 -1.45 -8.73 -6.72
CA ILE A 63 -1.50 -7.39 -7.31
C ILE A 63 -0.14 -6.70 -7.14
N PRO A 64 0.34 -5.99 -8.17
CA PRO A 64 1.60 -5.25 -8.05
C PRO A 64 1.44 -4.05 -7.12
N ILE A 65 2.52 -3.70 -6.44
CA ILE A 65 2.58 -2.47 -5.65
C ILE A 65 3.31 -1.36 -6.42
N ILE A 66 2.75 -0.15 -6.38
CA ILE A 66 3.38 1.02 -7.00
C ILE A 66 4.15 1.78 -5.93
N THR A 67 5.48 1.76 -6.01
CA THR A 67 6.35 2.49 -5.07
C THR A 67 7.75 2.67 -5.65
N TYR A 68 8.44 3.72 -5.21
CA TYR A 68 9.87 3.92 -5.44
C TYR A 68 10.72 3.55 -4.22
N ASP A 69 10.10 3.00 -3.17
CA ASP A 69 10.80 2.60 -1.95
C ASP A 69 11.49 1.24 -2.14
N ASN A 70 12.82 1.24 -2.03
CA ASN A 70 13.64 0.04 -2.16
C ASN A 70 13.31 -1.04 -1.12
N ALA A 71 12.67 -0.69 0.01
CA ALA A 71 12.24 -1.65 1.00
C ALA A 71 11.27 -2.72 0.44
N PHE A 72 10.58 -2.43 -0.66
CA PHE A 72 9.63 -3.33 -1.31
C PHE A 72 10.26 -4.29 -2.33
N HIS A 73 11.52 -4.09 -2.73
CA HIS A 73 12.23 -4.99 -3.65
C HIS A 73 12.76 -6.24 -2.93
N THR A 74 11.85 -7.01 -2.33
CA THR A 74 12.15 -8.22 -1.53
C THR A 74 12.19 -9.49 -2.38
N GLY A 75 11.71 -9.44 -3.62
CA GLY A 75 11.51 -10.59 -4.49
C GLY A 75 10.22 -11.37 -4.24
N LEU A 76 9.46 -11.03 -3.18
CA LEU A 76 8.19 -11.70 -2.85
C LEU A 76 6.98 -11.16 -3.64
N ILE A 77 7.06 -9.92 -4.08
CA ILE A 77 5.95 -9.21 -4.73
C ILE A 77 6.44 -8.50 -5.99
N GLN A 78 5.53 -8.26 -6.92
CA GLN A 78 5.80 -7.39 -8.06
C GLN A 78 5.76 -5.93 -7.64
N VAL A 79 6.79 -5.17 -8.03
CA VAL A 79 6.89 -3.72 -7.78
C VAL A 79 6.90 -2.98 -9.11
N ILE A 80 6.16 -1.86 -9.18
CA ILE A 80 6.10 -0.96 -10.33
C ILE A 80 6.59 0.44 -9.90
N PRO A 81 7.50 1.08 -10.67
CA PRO A 81 8.22 0.49 -11.80
C PRO A 81 9.21 -0.59 -11.33
N SER A 82 9.62 -1.46 -12.25
CA SER A 82 10.72 -2.38 -11.98
C SER A 82 11.98 -1.58 -11.59
N PRO A 83 12.81 -2.09 -10.67
CA PRO A 83 14.07 -1.46 -10.33
C PRO A 83 14.94 -1.32 -11.59
N ARG A 84 15.70 -0.22 -11.68
CA ARG A 84 16.66 0.01 -12.77
C ARG A 84 17.87 -0.89 -12.64
#